data_AF-A0A3D3HDT6-F1
#
_entry.id   AF-A0A3D3HDT6-F1
#
_cell.length_a   1.000
_cell.length_b   1.000
_cell.length_c   1.000
_cell.angle_alpha   90.00
_cell.angle_beta   90.00
_cell.angle_gamma   90.00
#
_symmetry.space_group_name_H-M   'P 1'
#
loop_
_entity.id
_entity.type
_entity.pdbx_description
1 polymer ?
#
loop_
_entity_poly.entity_id
_entity_poly.type
_entity_poly.pdbx_seq_one_letter_code
_entity_poly.pdbx_strand_id
1 'polypeptide(L)'
;MKRLRIPSTIAMIIVIATVAVLSWGCKKQPKCGCDGDALDTLRLIHVNISYDVDNKTARFSVLGDPYAVYYFCNPSEWMSQLSKFEQGEEILISGPYYYECNYLMNSSNSPYYYGMRIYQINVTAVAEYEFGK
;
A
#
# COMPACT_ATOMS: atom_id res chain seq x y z
N MET A 1 14.46 51.26 28.07
CA MET A 1 14.19 49.88 27.60
C MET A 1 14.93 48.90 28.51
N LYS A 2 14.24 48.09 29.32
CA LYS A 2 14.88 47.11 30.22
C LYS A 2 15.28 45.89 29.39
N ARG A 3 16.59 45.62 29.27
CA ARG A 3 17.11 44.39 28.64
C ARG A 3 16.77 43.21 29.54
N LEU A 4 15.85 42.35 29.11
CA LEU A 4 15.64 41.04 29.72
C LEU A 4 16.93 40.23 29.53
N ARG A 5 17.64 39.97 30.62
CA ARG A 5 18.77 39.05 30.65
C ARG A 5 18.21 37.66 30.91
N ILE A 6 18.09 36.87 29.85
CA ILE A 6 17.74 35.45 29.97
C ILE A 6 19.00 34.74 30.50
N PRO A 7 18.95 34.08 31.67
CA PRO A 7 20.09 33.31 32.17
C PRO A 7 20.40 32.15 31.21
N SER A 8 21.68 31.86 30.97
CA SER A 8 22.14 30.86 30.00
C SER A 8 21.49 29.49 30.15
N THR A 9 21.08 29.11 31.35
CA THR A 9 20.35 27.87 31.64
C THR A 9 18.98 27.82 30.94
N ILE A 10 18.25 28.93 30.92
CA ILE A 10 16.94 29.01 30.24
C ILE A 10 17.12 29.00 28.73
N ALA A 11 18.17 29.67 28.21
CA ALA A 11 18.51 29.62 26.79
C ALA A 11 18.85 28.20 26.33
N MET A 12 19.59 27.44 27.16
CA MET A 12 19.96 26.06 26.86
C MET A 12 18.75 25.11 26.87
N ILE A 13 17.82 25.28 27.81
CA ILE A 13 16.56 24.51 27.87
C ILE A 13 15.71 24.78 26.62
N ILE A 14 15.60 26.04 26.19
CA ILE A 14 14.86 26.40 24.98
C ILE A 14 15.48 25.74 23.75
N VAL A 15 16.81 25.77 23.59
CA VAL A 15 17.51 25.14 22.47
C VAL A 15 17.27 23.63 22.45
N ILE A 16 17.40 22.95 23.59
CA ILE A 16 17.17 21.50 23.70
C ILE A 16 15.70 21.16 23.37
N ALA A 17 14.74 21.95 23.86
CA ALA A 17 13.33 21.76 23.57
C ALA A 17 13.01 21.98 22.08
N THR A 18 13.58 22.99 21.44
CA THR A 18 13.40 23.20 19.99
C THR A 18 14.03 22.07 19.15
N VAL A 19 15.20 21.56 19.53
CA VAL A 19 15.81 20.42 18.84
C VAL A 19 14.97 19.16 19.03
N ALA A 20 14.39 18.93 20.21
CA ALA A 20 13.49 17.80 20.46
C ALA A 20 12.20 17.88 19.63
N VAL A 21 11.58 19.07 19.54
CA VAL A 21 10.34 19.27 18.75
C VAL A 21 10.60 19.19 17.25
N LEU A 22 11.74 19.69 16.76
CA LEU A 22 12.11 19.60 15.34
C LEU A 22 12.62 18.20 14.94
N SER A 23 13.19 17.43 15.88
CA SER A 23 13.61 16.04 15.65
C SER A 23 12.45 15.04 15.82
N TRP A 24 11.38 15.43 16.52
CA TRP A 24 10.05 14.84 16.37
C TRP A 24 9.41 15.30 15.05
N GLY A 25 10.12 15.06 13.95
CA GLY A 25 9.50 15.12 12.64
C GLY A 25 8.32 14.16 12.65
N CYS A 26 7.09 14.70 12.54
CA CYS A 26 5.96 13.94 12.04
C CYS A 26 6.40 13.36 10.69
N LYS A 27 6.99 12.16 10.71
CA LYS A 27 7.20 11.38 9.49
C LYS A 27 5.82 11.28 8.88
N LYS A 28 5.64 11.89 7.70
CA LYS A 28 4.39 11.80 6.95
C LYS A 28 4.03 10.31 6.90
N GLN A 29 2.98 9.91 7.63
CA GLN A 29 2.51 8.54 7.54
C GLN A 29 2.04 8.36 6.09
N PRO A 30 2.55 7.37 5.36
CA PRO A 30 2.10 7.13 4.00
C PRO A 30 0.60 6.92 4.04
N LYS A 31 -0.13 7.65 3.20
CA LYS A 31 -1.56 7.40 3.07
C LYS A 31 -1.73 5.97 2.54
N CYS A 32 -2.52 5.17 3.25
CA CYS A 32 -2.86 3.81 2.83
C CYS A 32 -4.15 3.82 2.02
N GLY A 33 -4.40 2.71 1.34
CA GLY A 33 -5.59 2.47 0.55
C GLY A 33 -5.53 3.04 -0.86
N CYS A 34 -6.62 2.89 -1.61
CA CYS A 34 -6.73 3.21 -3.04
C CYS A 34 -6.47 4.67 -3.43
N ASP A 35 -6.71 5.61 -2.51
CA ASP A 35 -6.39 7.04 -2.66
C ASP A 35 -5.10 7.41 -1.91
N GLY A 36 -4.29 6.40 -1.60
CA GLY A 36 -3.07 6.49 -0.82
C GLY A 36 -1.89 7.08 -1.58
N ASP A 37 -0.74 7.09 -0.90
CA ASP A 37 0.54 7.36 -1.56
C ASP A 37 0.97 6.04 -2.23
N ALA A 38 1.02 6.02 -3.57
CA ALA A 38 1.42 4.83 -4.32
C ALA A 38 2.84 4.40 -3.92
N LEU A 39 3.01 3.11 -3.63
CA LEU A 39 4.30 2.53 -3.27
C LEU A 39 5.18 2.34 -4.51
N ASP A 40 4.58 1.78 -5.56
CA ASP A 40 5.15 1.62 -6.89
C ASP A 40 4.03 1.27 -7.89
N THR A 41 4.37 0.96 -9.14
CA THR A 41 3.46 0.59 -10.21
C THR A 41 3.85 -0.75 -10.82
N LEU A 42 2.93 -1.71 -10.80
CA LEU A 42 3.07 -2.96 -11.52
C LEU A 42 2.90 -2.72 -13.03
N ARG A 43 3.75 -3.34 -13.84
CA ARG A 43 3.74 -3.19 -15.30
C ARG A 43 3.71 -4.56 -15.96
N LEU A 44 2.52 -4.96 -16.39
CA LEU A 44 2.23 -6.25 -17.05
C LEU A 44 2.92 -7.42 -16.34
N ILE A 45 2.72 -7.50 -15.02
CA ILE A 45 3.28 -8.58 -14.23
C ILE A 45 2.35 -9.78 -14.21
N HIS A 46 2.95 -10.97 -14.17
CA HIS A 46 2.27 -12.25 -14.15
C HIS A 46 1.70 -12.54 -12.75
N VAL A 47 0.41 -12.82 -12.70
CA VAL A 47 -0.33 -13.01 -11.46
C VAL A 47 -1.38 -14.09 -11.61
N ASN A 48 -1.72 -14.73 -10.48
CA ASN A 48 -2.88 -15.62 -10.40
C ASN A 48 -4.06 -14.85 -9.82
N ILE A 49 -5.15 -14.76 -10.58
CA ILE A 49 -6.34 -14.04 -10.14
C ILE A 49 -7.33 -14.90 -9.35
N SER A 50 -8.05 -14.26 -8.45
CA SER A 50 -9.22 -14.82 -7.77
C SER A 50 -10.27 -13.73 -7.64
N TYR A 51 -11.50 -14.02 -8.05
CA TYR A 51 -12.58 -13.06 -8.05
C TYR A 51 -13.91 -13.69 -7.66
N ASP A 52 -14.84 -12.88 -7.17
CA ASP A 52 -16.19 -13.26 -6.83
C ASP A 52 -17.15 -12.26 -7.47
N VAL A 53 -17.90 -12.74 -8.46
CA VAL A 53 -18.80 -11.92 -9.28
C VAL A 53 -19.98 -11.41 -8.46
N ASP A 54 -20.52 -12.24 -7.56
CA ASP A 54 -21.71 -11.92 -6.76
C ASP A 54 -21.37 -10.87 -5.69
N ASN A 55 -20.25 -11.07 -4.99
CA ASN A 55 -19.76 -10.16 -3.96
C ASN A 55 -18.97 -8.97 -4.53
N LYS A 56 -18.73 -8.96 -5.85
CA LYS A 56 -17.95 -7.94 -6.55
C LYS A 56 -16.58 -7.72 -5.93
N THR A 57 -15.85 -8.81 -5.65
CA THR A 57 -14.48 -8.74 -5.10
C THR A 57 -13.49 -9.35 -6.06
N ALA A 58 -12.26 -8.83 -6.08
CA ALA A 58 -11.17 -9.39 -6.87
C ALA A 58 -9.84 -9.16 -6.17
N ARG A 59 -8.96 -10.15 -6.29
CA ARG A 59 -7.60 -10.12 -5.76
C ARG A 59 -6.66 -10.94 -6.63
N PHE A 60 -5.36 -10.75 -6.42
CA PHE A 60 -4.35 -11.63 -7.01
C PHE A 60 -3.14 -11.79 -6.11
N SER A 61 -2.35 -12.81 -6.44
CA SER A 61 -1.00 -13.01 -5.92
C SER A 61 -0.01 -13.04 -7.09
N VAL A 62 1.15 -12.44 -6.89
CA VAL A 62 2.25 -12.46 -7.87
C VAL A 62 2.92 -13.82 -7.82
N LEU A 63 3.18 -14.44 -8.97
CA LEU A 63 3.74 -15.80 -9.04
C LEU A 63 5.11 -15.96 -8.33
N GLY A 64 5.93 -14.92 -8.31
CA GLY A 64 7.22 -14.89 -7.59
C GLY A 64 7.15 -14.50 -6.11
N ASP A 65 5.98 -14.11 -5.61
CA ASP A 65 5.81 -13.62 -4.23
C ASP A 65 4.44 -14.00 -3.67
N PRO A 66 4.24 -15.27 -3.26
CA PRO A 66 2.96 -15.76 -2.75
C PRO A 66 2.59 -15.16 -1.38
N TYR A 67 3.53 -14.47 -0.72
CA TYR A 67 3.30 -13.77 0.53
C TYR A 67 2.81 -12.34 0.32
N ALA A 68 2.55 -11.92 -0.93
CA ALA A 68 1.93 -10.65 -1.27
C ALA A 68 0.56 -10.87 -1.92
N VAL A 69 -0.47 -10.25 -1.36
CA VAL A 69 -1.84 -10.28 -1.89
C VAL A 69 -2.28 -8.87 -2.21
N TYR A 70 -2.84 -8.69 -3.40
CA TYR A 70 -3.28 -7.39 -3.91
C TYR A 70 -4.80 -7.43 -4.13
N TYR A 71 -5.53 -6.57 -3.44
CA TYR A 71 -6.97 -6.40 -3.62
C TYR A 71 -7.26 -5.26 -4.60
N PHE A 72 -8.22 -5.46 -5.49
CA PHE A 72 -8.61 -4.42 -6.43
C PHE A 72 -9.31 -3.28 -5.69
N CYS A 73 -9.02 -2.05 -6.10
CA CYS A 73 -9.71 -0.87 -5.60
C CYS A 73 -11.16 -0.79 -6.09
N ASN A 74 -11.38 -1.04 -7.39
CA ASN A 74 -12.69 -0.98 -8.03
C ASN A 74 -13.02 -2.31 -8.73
N PRO A 75 -13.15 -3.43 -7.98
CA PRO A 75 -13.36 -4.76 -8.57
C PRO A 75 -14.62 -4.85 -9.45
N SER A 76 -15.63 -4.04 -9.17
CA SER A 76 -16.87 -3.98 -9.96
C SER A 76 -16.64 -3.56 -11.42
N GLU A 77 -15.70 -2.65 -11.68
CA GLU A 77 -15.39 -2.14 -13.02
C GLU A 77 -14.71 -3.20 -13.89
N TRP A 78 -13.95 -4.10 -13.26
CA TRP A 78 -13.17 -5.13 -13.93
C TRP A 78 -13.89 -6.47 -14.06
N MET A 79 -15.03 -6.65 -13.39
CA MET A 79 -15.65 -7.96 -13.25
C MET A 79 -16.05 -8.59 -14.60
N SER A 80 -16.55 -7.79 -15.54
CA SER A 80 -16.88 -8.28 -16.90
C SER A 80 -15.66 -8.75 -17.69
N GLN A 81 -14.47 -8.24 -17.39
CA GLN A 81 -13.23 -8.68 -18.00
C GLN A 81 -12.65 -9.88 -17.26
N LEU A 82 -12.65 -9.83 -15.92
CA LEU A 82 -12.14 -10.90 -15.07
C LEU A 82 -12.92 -12.21 -15.24
N SER A 83 -14.24 -12.12 -15.44
CA SER A 83 -15.11 -13.29 -15.65
C SER A 83 -14.84 -14.05 -16.96
N LYS A 84 -13.97 -13.53 -17.84
CA LYS A 84 -13.54 -14.23 -19.06
C LYS A 84 -12.41 -15.22 -18.80
N PHE A 85 -11.73 -15.06 -17.67
CA PHE A 85 -10.63 -15.90 -17.24
C PHE A 85 -11.11 -16.94 -16.22
N GLU A 86 -10.48 -18.10 -16.18
CA GLU A 86 -10.75 -19.10 -15.17
C GLU A 86 -10.24 -18.64 -13.78
N GLN A 87 -10.84 -19.17 -12.71
CA GLN A 87 -10.36 -18.90 -11.35
C GLN A 87 -8.95 -19.46 -11.18
N GLY A 88 -8.01 -18.62 -10.74
CA GLY A 88 -6.61 -19.00 -10.59
C GLY A 88 -5.79 -18.96 -11.88
N GLU A 89 -6.36 -18.52 -13.00
CA GLU A 89 -5.63 -18.37 -14.26
C GLU A 89 -4.50 -17.32 -14.14
N GLU A 90 -3.40 -17.59 -14.84
CA GLU A 90 -2.27 -16.68 -14.96
C GLU A 90 -2.59 -15.60 -16.00
N ILE A 91 -2.57 -14.34 -15.57
CA ILE A 91 -2.80 -13.19 -16.44
C ILE A 91 -1.77 -12.09 -16.17
N LEU A 92 -1.80 -11.04 -17.00
CA LEU A 92 -0.96 -9.86 -16.85
C LEU A 92 -1.77 -8.69 -16.27
N ILE A 93 -1.27 -8.07 -15.20
CA ILE A 93 -1.89 -6.90 -14.56
C ILE A 93 -0.93 -5.71 -14.51
N SER A 94 -1.47 -4.51 -14.69
CA SER A 94 -0.77 -3.25 -14.43
C SER A 94 -1.56 -2.32 -13.51
N GLY A 95 -0.86 -1.51 -12.75
CA GLY A 95 -1.46 -0.46 -11.94
C GLY A 95 -0.60 -0.03 -10.75
N PRO A 96 -0.77 1.19 -10.24
CA PRO A 96 -0.17 1.62 -8.98
C PRO A 96 -0.81 0.87 -7.81
N TYR A 97 0.03 0.47 -6.84
CA TYR A 97 -0.42 -0.22 -5.64
C TYR A 97 -0.02 0.51 -4.36
N TYR A 98 -0.76 0.22 -3.30
CA TYR A 98 -0.80 0.94 -2.03
C TYR A 98 -0.85 -0.09 -0.89
N TYR A 99 -0.41 0.28 0.31
CA TYR A 99 -0.67 -0.55 1.48
C TYR A 99 -2.17 -0.62 1.76
N GLU A 100 -2.68 -1.81 2.09
CA GLU A 100 -4.02 -1.92 2.65
C GLU A 100 -4.01 -1.35 4.09
N CYS A 101 -5.02 -0.55 4.43
CA CYS A 101 -5.01 0.24 5.65
C CYS A 101 -5.07 -0.60 6.92
N ASN A 102 -5.89 -1.64 6.95
CA ASN A 102 -5.98 -2.51 8.13
C ASN A 102 -4.68 -3.27 8.35
N TYR A 103 -4.08 -3.76 7.28
CA TYR A 103 -2.76 -4.39 7.29
C TYR A 103 -1.70 -3.45 7.85
N LEU A 104 -1.61 -2.23 7.33
CA LEU A 104 -0.60 -1.26 7.77
C LEU A 104 -0.77 -0.91 9.26
N MET A 105 -2.02 -0.74 9.71
CA MET A 105 -2.33 -0.49 11.12
C MET A 105 -1.92 -1.68 12.01
N ASN A 106 -2.21 -2.90 11.59
CA ASN A 106 -1.94 -4.10 12.39
C ASN A 106 -0.45 -4.48 12.41
N SER A 107 0.23 -4.41 11.27
CA SER A 107 1.67 -4.72 11.16
C SER A 107 2.55 -3.75 11.92
N SER A 108 2.12 -2.50 12.06
CA SER A 108 2.79 -1.50 12.90
C SER A 108 2.68 -1.81 14.40
N ASN A 109 1.68 -2.59 14.81
CA ASN A 109 1.39 -2.87 16.22
C ASN A 109 1.82 -4.27 16.68
N SER A 110 2.03 -5.22 15.76
CA SER A 110 2.44 -6.57 16.15
C SER A 110 3.25 -7.27 15.06
N PRO A 111 4.37 -7.91 15.43
CA PRO A 111 5.20 -8.65 14.48
C PRO A 111 4.53 -9.90 13.91
N TYR A 112 3.42 -10.35 14.50
CA TYR A 112 2.64 -11.48 13.99
C TYR A 112 2.12 -11.23 12.55
N TYR A 113 1.87 -9.97 12.20
CA TYR A 113 1.32 -9.61 10.89
C TYR A 113 2.39 -9.44 9.79
N TYR A 114 3.68 -9.70 10.06
CA TYR A 114 4.72 -9.62 9.02
C TYR A 114 4.69 -10.76 8.01
N GLY A 115 4.01 -11.88 8.32
CA GLY A 115 4.04 -13.09 7.49
C GLY A 115 3.38 -12.95 6.11
N MET A 116 2.48 -11.99 5.91
CA MET A 116 1.85 -11.70 4.63
C MET A 116 1.73 -10.20 4.44
N ARG A 117 2.04 -9.71 3.24
CA ARG A 117 1.89 -8.31 2.84
C ARG A 117 0.59 -8.15 2.08
N ILE A 118 -0.21 -7.18 2.51
CA ILE A 118 -1.51 -6.92 1.90
C ILE A 118 -1.51 -5.53 1.30
N TYR A 119 -1.87 -5.49 0.02
CA TYR A 119 -1.89 -4.30 -0.79
C TYR A 119 -3.28 -4.08 -1.39
N GLN A 120 -3.54 -2.84 -1.79
CA GLN A 120 -4.61 -2.49 -2.70
C GLN A 120 -4.00 -1.98 -4.01
N ILE A 121 -4.68 -2.18 -5.13
CA ILE A 121 -4.20 -1.78 -6.44
C ILE A 121 -5.30 -1.12 -7.25
N ASN A 122 -4.96 0.02 -7.85
CA ASN A 122 -5.80 0.65 -8.86
C ASN A 122 -5.42 0.08 -10.22
N VAL A 123 -6.13 -0.96 -10.65
CA VAL A 123 -5.81 -1.66 -11.90
C VAL A 123 -6.08 -0.74 -13.08
N THR A 124 -5.10 -0.65 -13.97
CA THR A 124 -5.17 0.18 -15.19
C THR A 124 -5.17 -0.67 -16.45
N ALA A 125 -4.71 -1.93 -16.38
CA ALA A 125 -4.74 -2.86 -17.49
C ALA A 125 -4.80 -4.31 -16.99
N VAL A 126 -5.57 -5.12 -17.71
CA VAL A 126 -5.62 -6.58 -17.59
C VAL A 126 -5.43 -7.14 -19.00
N ALA A 127 -4.51 -8.10 -19.17
CA ALA A 127 -4.25 -8.76 -20.44
C ALA A 127 -4.07 -10.26 -20.25
N GLU A 128 -4.38 -11.04 -21.29
CA GLU A 128 -4.13 -12.47 -21.27
C GLU A 128 -2.62 -12.75 -21.32
N TYR A 129 -2.20 -13.86 -20.72
CA TYR A 129 -0.86 -14.38 -20.91
C TYR A 129 -0.88 -15.47 -21.99
N GLU A 130 -0.15 -15.27 -23.10
CA GLU A 130 -0.22 -16.15 -24.27
C GLU A 130 0.92 -17.17 -24.38
N PHE A 131 1.74 -17.38 -23.35
CA PHE A 131 2.89 -18.30 -23.49
C PHE A 131 2.45 -19.77 -23.60
N GLY A 132 2.50 -20.30 -24.83
CA GLY A 132 2.18 -21.69 -25.15
C GLY A 132 0.75 -21.96 -25.64
N LYS A 133 -0.02 -20.92 -25.97
CA LYS A 133 -1.25 -21.04 -26.80
C LYS A 133 -0.92 -21.06 -28.29
#